data_AF-A0A947BRS4-F1
#
_entry.id   AF-A0A947BRS4-F1
#
_cell.length_a   1.000
_cell.length_b   1.000
_cell.length_c   1.000
_cell.angle_alpha   90.00
_cell.angle_beta   90.00
_cell.angle_gamma   90.00
#
_symmetry.space_group_name_H-M   'P 1'
#
loop_
_entity.id
_entity.type
_entity.pdbx_description
1 polymer ?
#
loop_
_entity_poly.entity_id
_entity_poly.type
_entity_poly.pdbx_seq_one_letter_code
_entity_poly.pdbx_strand_id
1 'polypeptide(L)'
;MPDVYLLDGESGLVKQKISSTHIPLGISQEIDNRLEFDDFDIAPGDQFVLHSDGLTDVTDSSGNMFGTNRLEHIMENSPNHTVFDAIRNEFDHFCLNQALLDDATLITFPCAANLNHSLTQDVTTNMQIANSAKGGWRFMVEVSGSSLRDIDPVPIILDQYRKLENFVVCADRLQCILSVLYDNALNHGVLELSHLLDSSLQDKNIYDHERNKRFDQIPYGFIRIEIEEIVYQGNSSLLLRLEDSGRGFDHVGVLSDIGRTGGKEQGVCLKGIPLVRQLCQSLHYQGRGNRVEAIVGGQ
;
A
#
# COMPACT_ATOMS: atom_id res chain seq x y z
N MET A 1 -13.37 12.03 10.07
CA MET A 1 -12.94 12.32 8.69
C MET A 1 -14.15 12.15 7.78
N PRO A 2 -14.32 13.03 6.78
CA PRO A 2 -15.38 12.89 5.79
C PRO A 2 -15.29 11.58 5.01
N ASP A 3 -16.40 11.17 4.43
CA ASP A 3 -16.48 9.97 3.61
C ASP A 3 -15.83 10.20 2.24
N VAL A 4 -15.29 9.13 1.65
CA VAL A 4 -14.81 9.11 0.26
C VAL A 4 -15.89 8.51 -0.62
N TYR A 5 -16.11 9.09 -1.80
CA TYR A 5 -17.12 8.62 -2.73
C TYR A 5 -16.46 7.98 -3.95
N LEU A 6 -16.98 6.81 -4.36
CA LEU A 6 -16.68 6.16 -5.62
C LEU A 6 -17.89 6.29 -6.54
N LEU A 7 -17.71 6.94 -7.68
CA LEU A 7 -18.73 7.12 -8.71
C LEU A 7 -18.54 6.12 -9.83
N ASP A 8 -19.65 5.56 -10.31
CA ASP A 8 -19.67 4.64 -11.44
C ASP A 8 -19.40 5.41 -12.76
N GLY A 9 -18.46 4.90 -13.55
CA GLY A 9 -18.01 5.59 -14.77
C GLY A 9 -19.04 5.68 -15.89
N GLU A 10 -20.00 4.77 -15.96
CA GLU A 10 -21.02 4.76 -17.01
C GLU A 10 -22.27 5.56 -16.62
N SER A 11 -22.76 5.36 -15.39
CA SER A 11 -24.00 5.97 -14.91
C SER A 11 -23.77 7.31 -14.20
N GLY A 12 -22.56 7.58 -13.71
CA GLY A 12 -22.25 8.75 -12.89
C GLY A 12 -22.85 8.71 -11.47
N LEU A 13 -23.51 7.61 -11.11
CA LEU A 13 -24.12 7.44 -9.79
C LEU A 13 -23.08 7.10 -8.73
N VAL A 14 -23.39 7.40 -7.46
CA VAL A 14 -22.57 6.96 -6.33
C VAL A 14 -22.64 5.43 -6.23
N LYS A 15 -21.56 4.77 -6.64
CA LYS A 15 -21.38 3.31 -6.58
C LYS A 15 -21.15 2.88 -5.13
N GLN A 16 -20.34 3.64 -4.40
CA GLN A 16 -20.00 3.33 -3.02
C GLN A 16 -19.61 4.56 -2.22
N LYS A 17 -19.96 4.51 -0.93
CA LYS A 17 -19.54 5.47 0.09
C LYS A 17 -18.59 4.77 1.05
N ILE A 18 -17.40 5.34 1.23
CA ILE A 18 -16.29 4.76 1.99
C ILE A 18 -16.07 5.60 3.23
N SER A 19 -16.44 5.05 4.38
CA SER A 19 -16.33 5.75 5.66
C SER A 19 -14.99 5.48 6.34
N SER A 20 -14.39 6.52 6.90
CA SER A 20 -13.19 6.39 7.73
C SER A 20 -13.53 5.66 9.03
N THR A 21 -13.00 4.45 9.20
CA THR A 21 -13.19 3.60 10.39
C THR A 21 -12.13 3.80 11.47
N HIS A 22 -11.04 4.49 11.15
CA HIS A 22 -9.88 4.63 12.03
C HIS A 22 -9.86 5.97 12.79
N ILE A 23 -9.21 5.97 13.95
CA ILE A 23 -8.99 7.14 14.78
C ILE A 23 -7.95 8.06 14.11
N PRO A 24 -8.12 9.40 14.12
CA PRO A 24 -7.13 10.32 13.60
C PRO A 24 -5.74 10.13 14.23
N LEU A 25 -4.71 10.22 13.39
CA LEU A 25 -3.32 10.11 13.82
C LEU A 25 -3.00 11.18 14.89
N GLY A 26 -2.29 10.76 15.95
CA GLY A 26 -1.84 11.65 17.02
C GLY A 26 -2.77 11.77 18.24
N ILE A 27 -3.96 11.16 18.21
CA ILE A 27 -4.88 11.16 19.37
C ILE A 27 -4.60 9.98 20.32
N SER A 28 -4.18 8.84 19.79
CA SER A 28 -3.77 7.67 20.58
C SER A 28 -2.25 7.50 20.55
N GLN A 29 -1.64 7.22 21.70
CA GLN A 29 -0.23 6.82 21.79
C GLN A 29 0.00 5.40 21.27
N GLU A 30 -1.04 4.58 21.29
CA GLU A 30 -1.09 3.27 20.66
C GLU A 30 -1.66 3.47 19.25
N ILE A 31 -0.78 3.63 18.26
CA ILE A 31 -1.15 3.43 16.87
C ILE A 31 -1.38 1.93 16.76
N ASP A 32 -2.64 1.49 16.65
CA ASP A 32 -2.96 0.10 16.35
C ASP A 32 -2.23 -0.19 15.02
N ASN A 33 -1.14 -0.96 15.05
CA ASN A 33 -0.23 -1.18 13.91
C ASN A 33 -0.88 -2.00 12.78
N ARG A 34 -2.20 -2.16 12.82
CA ARG A 34 -3.00 -2.73 11.75
C ARG A 34 -3.46 -1.62 10.82
N LEU A 35 -2.72 -1.43 9.75
CA LEU A 35 -3.27 -0.85 8.54
C LEU A 35 -4.35 -1.82 8.04
N GLU A 36 -5.61 -1.59 8.41
CA GLU A 36 -6.73 -2.30 7.82
C GLU A 36 -7.06 -1.59 6.49
N PHE A 37 -6.92 -2.34 5.40
CA PHE A 37 -7.23 -1.87 4.06
C PHE A 37 -8.61 -2.38 3.66
N ASP A 38 -9.44 -1.47 3.19
CA ASP A 38 -10.68 -1.79 2.50
C ASP A 38 -10.43 -1.77 0.99
N ASP A 39 -10.86 -2.82 0.30
CA ASP A 39 -10.74 -2.93 -1.15
C ASP A 39 -12.06 -2.62 -1.83
N PHE A 40 -11.97 -1.91 -2.95
CA PHE A 40 -13.12 -1.49 -3.74
C PHE A 40 -12.91 -1.89 -5.20
N ASP A 41 -13.87 -2.61 -5.75
CA ASP A 41 -13.84 -2.96 -7.17
C ASP A 41 -14.07 -1.69 -8.00
N ILE A 42 -13.06 -1.30 -8.77
CA ILE A 42 -13.11 -0.15 -9.68
C ILE A 42 -13.13 -0.64 -11.14
N ALA A 43 -13.98 -0.01 -11.94
CA ALA A 43 -14.01 -0.17 -13.39
C ALA A 43 -13.28 0.99 -14.07
N PRO A 44 -12.75 0.79 -15.30
CA PRO A 44 -12.29 1.89 -16.13
C PRO A 44 -13.37 2.96 -16.28
N GLY A 45 -13.03 4.20 -15.97
CA GLY A 45 -13.98 5.32 -16.00
C GLY A 45 -14.63 5.64 -14.66
N ASP A 46 -14.57 4.74 -13.66
CA ASP A 46 -15.01 5.08 -12.30
C ASP A 46 -14.23 6.30 -11.79
N GLN A 47 -14.77 7.04 -10.84
CA GLN A 47 -14.15 8.27 -10.36
C GLN A 47 -14.23 8.36 -8.84
N PHE A 48 -13.08 8.62 -8.20
CA PHE A 48 -13.04 8.94 -6.79
C PHE A 48 -13.29 10.42 -6.56
N VAL A 49 -14.03 10.74 -5.49
CA VAL A 49 -14.21 12.10 -4.97
C VAL A 49 -13.87 12.11 -3.48
N LEU A 50 -12.85 12.89 -3.14
CA LEU A 50 -12.39 13.12 -1.77
C LEU A 50 -12.58 14.59 -1.44
N HIS A 51 -13.00 14.87 -0.21
CA HIS A 51 -13.14 16.23 0.27
C HIS A 51 -12.68 16.37 1.72
N SER A 52 -12.41 17.60 2.17
CA SER A 52 -12.35 17.92 3.60
C SER A 52 -13.73 18.30 4.13
N ASP A 53 -13.90 18.27 5.45
CA ASP A 53 -15.05 18.83 6.16
C ASP A 53 -15.22 20.34 5.90
N GLY A 54 -14.12 21.07 5.70
CA GLY A 54 -14.14 22.45 5.25
C GLY A 54 -14.93 22.71 3.95
N LEU A 55 -15.21 21.69 3.12
CA LEU A 55 -16.14 21.81 1.98
C LEU A 55 -17.62 21.75 2.42
N THR A 56 -17.98 20.82 3.30
CA THR A 56 -19.36 20.56 3.71
C THR A 56 -19.85 21.51 4.81
N ASP A 57 -18.91 22.05 5.59
CA ASP A 57 -19.21 22.87 6.77
C ASP A 57 -19.35 24.36 6.47
N VAL A 58 -19.13 24.76 5.22
CA VAL A 58 -19.37 26.14 4.78
C VAL A 58 -20.83 26.50 4.92
N THR A 59 -21.11 27.70 5.41
CA THR A 59 -22.47 28.22 5.58
C THR A 59 -22.81 29.29 4.55
N ASP A 60 -24.07 29.35 4.12
CA ASP A 60 -24.61 30.48 3.37
C ASP A 60 -24.90 31.70 4.27
N SER A 61 -25.40 32.79 3.68
CA SER A 61 -25.80 34.02 4.41
C SER A 61 -26.94 33.83 5.40
N SER A 62 -27.66 32.71 5.31
CA SER A 62 -28.73 32.33 6.22
C SER A 62 -28.27 31.36 7.31
N GLY A 63 -26.98 30.99 7.31
CA GLY A 63 -26.39 30.07 8.28
C GLY A 63 -26.68 28.59 7.97
N ASN A 64 -27.19 28.26 6.79
CA ASN A 64 -27.36 26.86 6.38
C ASN A 64 -26.03 26.33 5.87
N MET A 65 -25.66 25.10 6.27
CA MET A 65 -24.44 24.46 5.79
C MET A 65 -24.58 23.97 4.34
N PHE A 66 -23.47 23.86 3.61
CA PHE A 66 -23.43 23.27 2.29
C PHE A 66 -23.92 21.82 2.34
N GLY A 67 -23.36 21.05 3.29
CA GLY A 67 -23.82 19.74 3.69
C GLY A 67 -23.53 18.61 2.70
N THR A 68 -23.52 17.38 3.21
CA THR A 68 -23.30 16.16 2.42
C THR A 68 -24.45 15.88 1.45
N ASN A 69 -25.69 16.19 1.83
CA ASN A 69 -26.87 15.96 0.98
C ASN A 69 -26.79 16.72 -0.35
N ARG A 70 -26.30 17.98 -0.32
CA ARG A 70 -26.14 18.76 -1.54
C ARG A 70 -24.99 18.21 -2.38
N LEU A 71 -23.89 17.83 -1.74
CA LEU A 71 -22.74 17.22 -2.40
C LEU A 71 -23.14 15.94 -3.16
N GLU A 72 -23.84 15.03 -2.48
CA GLU A 72 -24.35 13.78 -3.08
C GLU A 72 -25.33 14.06 -4.22
N HIS A 73 -26.22 15.05 -4.07
CA HIS A 73 -27.13 15.45 -5.13
C HIS A 73 -26.42 15.99 -6.38
N ILE A 74 -25.34 16.75 -6.23
CA ILE A 74 -24.53 17.23 -7.36
C ILE A 74 -23.88 16.05 -8.08
N MET A 75 -23.32 15.10 -7.33
CA MET A 75 -22.69 13.90 -7.89
C MET A 75 -23.69 13.08 -8.72
N GLU A 76 -24.87 12.81 -8.17
CA GLU A 76 -25.93 12.05 -8.86
C GLU A 76 -26.43 12.72 -10.16
N ASN A 77 -26.32 14.04 -10.27
CA ASN A 77 -26.81 14.81 -11.42
C ASN A 77 -25.71 15.27 -12.38
N SER A 78 -24.46 14.82 -12.20
CA SER A 78 -23.32 15.24 -13.02
C SER A 78 -22.60 14.06 -13.69
N PRO A 79 -23.23 13.32 -14.63
CA PRO A 79 -22.58 12.20 -15.30
C PRO A 79 -21.43 12.67 -16.21
N ASN A 80 -20.42 11.80 -16.39
CA ASN A 80 -19.24 11.94 -17.27
C ASN A 80 -18.16 12.97 -16.84
N HIS A 81 -17.41 12.69 -15.78
CA HIS A 81 -16.14 13.37 -15.43
C HIS A 81 -16.20 14.90 -15.19
N THR A 82 -17.38 15.50 -15.16
CA THR A 82 -17.59 16.93 -14.89
C THR A 82 -17.89 17.23 -13.42
N VAL A 83 -17.94 16.20 -12.58
CA VAL A 83 -18.26 16.29 -11.14
C VAL A 83 -17.41 17.34 -10.41
N PHE A 84 -16.12 17.43 -10.73
CA PHE A 84 -15.26 18.45 -10.11
C PHE A 84 -15.75 19.86 -10.39
N ASP A 85 -15.99 20.18 -11.66
CA ASP A 85 -16.46 21.50 -12.06
C ASP A 85 -17.87 21.77 -11.54
N ALA A 86 -18.75 20.77 -11.51
CA ALA A 86 -20.10 20.90 -10.97
C ALA A 86 -20.09 21.25 -9.48
N ILE A 87 -19.30 20.51 -8.68
CA ILE A 87 -19.15 20.78 -7.24
C ILE A 87 -18.51 22.15 -7.03
N ARG A 88 -17.45 22.49 -7.76
CA ARG A 88 -16.78 23.80 -7.64
C ARG A 88 -17.75 24.94 -7.95
N ASN A 89 -18.47 24.87 -9.06
CA ASN A 89 -19.37 25.95 -9.48
C ASN A 89 -20.54 26.13 -8.49
N GLU A 90 -21.10 25.04 -7.97
CA GLU A 90 -22.16 25.10 -6.96
C GLU A 90 -21.63 25.60 -5.62
N PHE A 91 -20.42 25.20 -5.23
CA PHE A 91 -19.74 25.71 -4.04
C PHE A 91 -19.48 27.21 -4.12
N ASP A 92 -18.92 27.71 -5.23
CA ASP A 92 -18.69 29.13 -5.47
C ASP A 92 -20.00 29.92 -5.43
N HIS A 93 -21.06 29.38 -6.07
CA HIS A 93 -22.38 29.99 -6.06
C HIS A 93 -23.01 30.00 -4.66
N PHE A 94 -22.81 28.96 -3.86
CA PHE A 94 -23.32 28.88 -2.50
C PHE A 94 -22.62 29.86 -1.55
N CYS A 95 -21.31 30.01 -1.71
CA CYS A 95 -20.51 30.88 -0.85
C CYS A 95 -20.75 32.37 -1.12
N LEU A 96 -21.12 32.79 -2.34
CA LEU A 96 -21.38 34.20 -2.72
C LEU A 96 -20.34 35.21 -2.17
N ASN A 97 -19.05 34.85 -2.16
CA ASN A 97 -17.93 35.62 -1.57
C ASN A 97 -17.88 35.71 -0.03
N GLN A 98 -18.48 34.78 0.71
CA GLN A 98 -18.22 34.66 2.14
C GLN A 98 -16.81 34.15 2.41
N ALA A 99 -16.23 34.63 3.51
CA ALA A 99 -14.97 34.09 3.99
C ALA A 99 -15.19 32.67 4.49
N LEU A 100 -14.38 31.73 3.98
CA LEU A 100 -14.34 30.38 4.48
C LEU A 100 -13.87 30.39 5.95
N LEU A 101 -14.54 29.61 6.78
CA LEU A 101 -14.17 29.45 8.19
C LEU A 101 -13.01 28.45 8.38
N ASP A 102 -12.80 27.57 7.39
CA ASP A 102 -11.78 26.53 7.37
C ASP A 102 -11.29 26.26 5.92
N ASP A 103 -10.21 25.51 5.76
CA ASP A 103 -9.65 25.15 4.47
C ASP A 103 -10.52 24.10 3.74
N ALA A 104 -11.07 24.47 2.59
CA ALA A 104 -11.85 23.57 1.74
C ALA A 104 -10.95 22.90 0.69
N THR A 105 -10.88 21.56 0.73
CA THR A 105 -10.16 20.75 -0.27
C THR A 105 -11.15 19.84 -0.99
N LEU A 106 -11.03 19.78 -2.33
CA LEU A 106 -11.75 18.84 -3.18
C LEU A 106 -10.75 18.20 -4.14
N ILE A 107 -10.76 16.87 -4.19
CA ILE A 107 -9.93 16.08 -5.11
C ILE A 107 -10.85 15.13 -5.86
N THR A 108 -10.73 15.10 -7.18
CA THR A 108 -11.32 14.04 -7.98
C THR A 108 -10.30 13.46 -8.93
N PHE A 109 -10.29 12.14 -9.09
CA PHE A 109 -9.43 11.50 -10.08
C PHE A 109 -10.13 10.29 -10.72
N PRO A 110 -9.97 10.10 -12.04
CA PRO A 110 -10.55 8.97 -12.75
C PRO A 110 -9.72 7.70 -12.55
N CYS A 111 -10.41 6.59 -12.40
CA CYS A 111 -9.88 5.24 -12.48
C CYS A 111 -9.60 4.90 -13.95
N ALA A 112 -8.38 5.15 -14.42
CA ALA A 112 -8.00 4.75 -15.77
C ALA A 112 -7.80 3.23 -15.87
N ALA A 113 -8.16 2.64 -17.01
CA ALA A 113 -7.85 1.23 -17.34
C ALA A 113 -6.36 0.89 -17.17
N ASN A 114 -5.50 1.92 -17.24
CA ASN A 114 -4.05 1.82 -17.26
C ASN A 114 -3.42 1.90 -15.86
N LEU A 115 -4.22 2.07 -14.79
CA LEU A 115 -3.70 1.99 -13.41
C LEU A 115 -3.10 0.60 -13.12
N ASN A 116 -3.57 -0.41 -13.84
CA ASN A 116 -3.09 -1.78 -13.85
C ASN A 116 -2.29 -2.12 -15.12
N HIS A 117 -1.48 -1.22 -15.67
CA HIS A 117 -0.39 -1.67 -16.55
C HIS A 117 0.66 -2.43 -15.71
N SER A 118 0.24 -3.59 -15.17
CA SER A 118 1.14 -4.70 -14.94
C SER A 118 1.88 -4.92 -16.24
N LEU A 119 3.19 -4.84 -16.14
CA LEU A 119 4.12 -5.34 -17.13
C LEU A 119 3.89 -6.85 -17.25
N THR A 120 2.86 -7.26 -17.98
CA THR A 120 2.72 -8.62 -18.47
C THR A 120 3.72 -8.80 -19.59
N GLN A 121 5.00 -8.86 -19.23
CA GLN A 121 5.94 -9.65 -19.99
C GLN A 121 5.96 -11.03 -19.37
N ASP A 122 5.64 -12.01 -20.21
CA ASP A 122 5.67 -13.43 -19.90
C ASP A 122 6.90 -13.77 -19.05
N VAL A 123 6.64 -14.30 -17.85
CA VAL A 123 7.66 -14.89 -16.99
C VAL A 123 8.04 -16.24 -17.61
N THR A 124 8.73 -16.19 -18.75
CA THR A 124 9.55 -17.30 -19.23
C THR A 124 10.96 -17.05 -18.77
N THR A 125 11.35 -17.72 -17.68
CA THR A 125 12.63 -18.41 -17.45
C THR A 125 13.91 -17.83 -18.08
N ASN A 126 14.06 -16.51 -18.14
CA ASN A 126 15.32 -15.86 -18.48
C ASN A 126 15.66 -14.91 -17.33
N MET A 127 16.60 -15.35 -16.51
CA MET A 127 17.29 -14.52 -15.52
C MET A 127 17.97 -13.38 -16.28
N GLN A 128 17.27 -12.27 -16.50
CA GLN A 128 17.85 -11.08 -17.11
C GLN A 128 18.75 -10.43 -16.07
N ILE A 129 20.04 -10.33 -16.41
CA ILE A 129 21.10 -9.86 -15.52
C ILE A 129 20.86 -8.39 -15.23
N ALA A 130 20.46 -8.07 -14.00
CA ALA A 130 20.50 -6.72 -13.48
C ALA A 130 21.96 -6.25 -13.45
N ASN A 131 22.23 -5.08 -14.04
CA ASN A 131 23.54 -4.44 -13.98
C ASN A 131 23.48 -3.28 -12.99
N SER A 132 24.49 -3.16 -12.13
CA SER A 132 24.63 -1.99 -11.26
C SER A 132 24.64 -0.71 -12.10
N ALA A 133 23.90 0.31 -11.68
CA ALA A 133 23.87 1.58 -12.40
C ALA A 133 25.25 2.25 -12.38
N LYS A 134 25.61 2.95 -13.46
CA LYS A 134 26.89 3.68 -13.54
C LYS A 134 26.82 4.89 -12.60
N GLY A 135 27.36 4.75 -11.39
CA GLY A 135 27.21 5.72 -10.30
C GLY A 135 26.08 5.38 -9.31
N GLY A 136 25.55 4.15 -9.36
CA GLY A 136 24.49 3.69 -8.47
C GLY A 136 24.95 3.55 -7.01
N TRP A 137 23.97 3.53 -6.11
CA TRP A 137 24.18 3.32 -4.68
C TRP A 137 23.71 1.93 -4.26
N ARG A 138 24.29 1.43 -3.17
CA ARG A 138 23.83 0.24 -2.47
C ARG A 138 23.75 0.56 -0.99
N PHE A 139 22.61 0.28 -0.39
CA PHE A 139 22.36 0.38 1.04
C PHE A 139 22.12 -1.02 1.58
N MET A 140 22.70 -1.32 2.74
CA MET A 140 22.45 -2.58 3.45
C MET A 140 22.25 -2.31 4.93
N VAL A 141 21.21 -2.90 5.49
CA VAL A 141 20.94 -2.92 6.93
C VAL A 141 20.72 -4.35 7.38
N GLU A 142 21.26 -4.68 8.55
CA GLU A 142 21.03 -5.96 9.21
C GLU A 142 20.56 -5.68 10.63
N VAL A 143 19.41 -6.27 10.99
CA VAL A 143 18.88 -6.27 12.35
C VAL A 143 19.04 -7.67 12.90
N SER A 144 19.67 -7.80 14.07
CA SER A 144 20.09 -9.09 14.62
C SER A 144 19.83 -9.21 16.11
N GLY A 145 19.64 -10.44 16.58
CA GLY A 145 19.45 -10.77 18.00
C GLY A 145 18.26 -10.04 18.63
N SER A 146 18.43 -9.51 19.84
CA SER A 146 17.37 -8.82 20.57
C SER A 146 16.86 -7.56 19.87
N SER A 147 17.66 -6.94 19.00
CA SER A 147 17.25 -5.74 18.26
C SER A 147 16.09 -5.99 17.30
N LEU A 148 15.83 -7.25 16.89
CA LEU A 148 14.66 -7.62 16.08
C LEU A 148 13.32 -7.37 16.78
N ARG A 149 13.33 -7.21 18.11
CA ARG A 149 12.14 -6.86 18.90
C ARG A 149 11.82 -5.37 18.82
N ASP A 150 12.85 -4.54 18.87
CA ASP A 150 12.71 -3.11 19.18
C ASP A 150 12.96 -2.20 17.97
N ILE A 151 13.60 -2.72 16.91
CA ILE A 151 13.98 -1.94 15.73
C ILE A 151 13.16 -2.40 14.52
N ASP A 152 12.37 -1.49 13.97
CA ASP A 152 11.84 -1.60 12.61
C ASP A 152 12.81 -0.90 11.62
N PRO A 153 13.46 -1.64 10.70
CA PRO A 153 14.38 -1.06 9.74
C PRO A 153 13.67 -0.32 8.59
N VAL A 154 12.37 -0.54 8.36
CA VAL A 154 11.67 0.02 7.20
C VAL A 154 11.63 1.56 7.23
N PRO A 155 11.25 2.23 8.33
CA PRO A 155 11.29 3.70 8.40
C PRO A 155 12.70 4.26 8.21
N ILE A 156 13.73 3.58 8.72
CA ILE A 156 15.14 3.99 8.59
C ILE A 156 15.55 3.96 7.12
N ILE A 157 15.24 2.86 6.44
CA ILE A 157 15.47 2.70 4.99
C ILE A 157 14.77 3.80 4.21
N LEU A 158 13.49 4.08 4.51
CA LEU A 158 12.71 5.08 3.77
C LEU A 158 13.21 6.50 4.01
N ASP A 159 13.65 6.83 5.22
CA ASP A 159 14.28 8.12 5.53
C ASP A 159 15.59 8.31 4.76
N GLN A 160 16.44 7.27 4.68
CA GLN A 160 17.66 7.32 3.88
C GLN A 160 17.35 7.39 2.40
N TYR A 161 16.39 6.60 1.94
CA TYR A 161 15.93 6.62 0.56
C TYR A 161 15.49 8.02 0.20
N ARG A 162 14.60 8.67 0.96
CA ARG A 162 14.10 10.05 0.73
C ARG A 162 15.15 11.16 0.75
N LYS A 163 16.41 10.87 1.08
CA LYS A 163 17.52 11.85 1.04
C LYS A 163 18.34 11.79 -0.24
N LEU A 164 18.21 10.72 -1.03
CA LEU A 164 18.87 10.63 -2.33
C LEU A 164 18.25 11.66 -3.29
N GLU A 165 18.95 12.09 -4.31
CA GLU A 165 18.34 12.91 -5.37
C GLU A 165 17.81 11.97 -6.46
N ASN A 166 16.68 12.31 -7.09
CA ASN A 166 16.09 11.57 -8.23
C ASN A 166 15.64 10.13 -7.90
N PHE A 167 14.68 9.96 -6.98
CA PHE A 167 14.08 8.66 -6.68
C PHE A 167 13.44 8.02 -7.90
N VAL A 168 13.84 6.79 -8.16
CA VAL A 168 13.31 5.98 -9.26
C VAL A 168 11.90 5.48 -8.92
N VAL A 169 11.67 5.10 -7.65
CA VAL A 169 10.44 4.46 -7.17
C VAL A 169 9.73 5.35 -6.15
N CYS A 170 8.40 5.40 -6.20
CA CYS A 170 7.56 6.08 -5.20
C CYS A 170 7.80 5.49 -3.78
N ALA A 171 7.97 6.36 -2.79
CA ALA A 171 8.27 5.96 -1.42
C ALA A 171 7.17 5.07 -0.79
N ASP A 172 5.90 5.34 -1.09
CA ASP A 172 4.78 4.58 -0.50
C ASP A 172 4.72 3.14 -1.05
N ARG A 173 5.04 2.97 -2.34
CA ARG A 173 5.17 1.66 -2.98
C ARG A 173 6.34 0.88 -2.39
N LEU A 174 7.48 1.53 -2.18
CA LEU A 174 8.64 0.93 -1.52
C LEU A 174 8.33 0.53 -0.07
N GLN A 175 7.64 1.39 0.67
CA GLN A 175 7.19 1.12 2.03
C GLN A 175 6.31 -0.12 2.09
N CYS A 176 5.28 -0.21 1.24
CA CYS A 176 4.39 -1.36 1.19
C CYS A 176 5.15 -2.67 0.95
N ILE A 177 6.05 -2.69 -0.04
CA ILE A 177 6.86 -3.88 -0.35
C ILE A 177 7.75 -4.27 0.84
N LEU A 178 8.48 -3.31 1.42
CA LEU A 178 9.40 -3.56 2.52
C LEU A 178 8.68 -4.04 3.78
N SER A 179 7.57 -3.40 4.17
CA SER A 179 6.79 -3.80 5.34
C SER A 179 6.28 -5.24 5.21
N VAL A 180 5.71 -5.60 4.06
CA VAL A 180 5.20 -6.96 3.84
C VAL A 180 6.33 -7.99 3.85
N LEU A 181 7.45 -7.72 3.17
CA LEU A 181 8.57 -8.65 3.16
C LEU A 181 9.25 -8.78 4.53
N TYR A 182 9.39 -7.67 5.25
CA TYR A 182 9.97 -7.65 6.60
C TYR A 182 9.09 -8.40 7.60
N ASP A 183 7.78 -8.16 7.60
CA ASP A 183 6.85 -8.86 8.49
C ASP A 183 6.83 -10.36 8.21
N ASN A 184 6.90 -10.77 6.94
CA ASN A 184 7.00 -12.18 6.58
C ASN A 184 8.30 -12.79 7.12
N ALA A 185 9.42 -12.11 6.92
CA ALA A 185 10.72 -12.56 7.42
C ALA A 185 10.76 -12.65 8.95
N LEU A 186 10.22 -11.66 9.65
CA LEU A 186 10.22 -11.61 11.11
C LEU A 186 9.26 -12.64 11.70
N ASN A 187 7.99 -12.62 11.30
CA ASN A 187 6.96 -13.45 11.91
C ASN A 187 7.03 -14.91 11.44
N HIS A 188 7.21 -15.15 10.14
CA HIS A 188 7.18 -16.51 9.59
C HIS A 188 8.56 -17.13 9.41
N GLY A 189 9.58 -16.31 9.18
CA GLY A 189 10.98 -16.75 9.11
C GLY A 189 11.58 -16.93 10.50
N VAL A 190 11.92 -15.82 11.16
CA VAL A 190 12.71 -15.82 12.41
C VAL A 190 11.89 -16.33 13.61
N LEU A 191 10.66 -15.82 13.80
CA LEU A 191 9.81 -16.19 14.94
C LEU A 191 9.05 -17.50 14.70
N GLU A 192 9.03 -18.01 13.46
CA GLU A 192 8.39 -19.27 13.10
C GLU A 192 6.90 -19.38 13.53
N LEU A 193 6.15 -18.28 13.44
CA LEU A 193 4.75 -18.18 13.83
C LEU A 193 3.78 -18.76 12.79
N SER A 194 4.29 -19.24 11.65
CA SER A 194 3.51 -19.75 10.51
C SER A 194 2.55 -20.91 10.86
N HIS A 195 2.85 -21.69 11.90
CA HIS A 195 1.99 -22.80 12.37
C HIS A 195 0.76 -22.35 13.19
N LEU A 196 0.63 -21.05 13.48
CA LEU A 196 -0.47 -20.51 14.30
C LEU A 196 -1.64 -19.98 13.46
N LEU A 197 -1.49 -19.92 12.13
CA LEU A 197 -2.55 -19.44 11.21
C LEU A 197 -3.58 -20.51 10.84
N ASP A 198 -3.33 -21.78 11.16
CA ASP A 198 -4.31 -22.85 10.99
C ASP A 198 -5.36 -22.80 12.10
N SER A 199 -6.36 -21.93 11.88
CA SER A 199 -7.75 -22.07 12.32
C SER A 199 -8.13 -21.91 13.80
N SER A 200 -7.20 -21.79 14.76
CA SER A 200 -7.58 -21.80 16.19
C SER A 200 -7.30 -20.55 17.02
N LEU A 201 -6.73 -19.47 16.47
CA LEU A 201 -6.39 -18.27 17.25
C LEU A 201 -6.80 -16.96 16.57
N GLN A 202 -8.10 -16.66 16.60
CA GLN A 202 -8.60 -15.29 16.41
C GLN A 202 -8.45 -14.41 17.67
N ASP A 203 -7.91 -14.96 18.77
CA ASP A 203 -7.64 -14.22 20.00
C ASP A 203 -6.25 -13.53 19.91
N LYS A 204 -6.28 -12.22 19.68
CA LYS A 204 -5.09 -11.34 19.62
C LYS A 204 -4.14 -11.57 20.79
N ASN A 205 -4.67 -11.82 21.99
CA ASN A 205 -3.86 -11.99 23.19
C ASN A 205 -2.94 -13.23 23.11
N ILE A 206 -3.40 -14.29 22.46
CA ILE A 206 -2.62 -15.54 22.35
C ILE A 206 -1.51 -15.37 21.30
N TYR A 207 -1.80 -14.67 20.20
CA TYR A 207 -0.79 -14.34 19.19
C TYR A 207 0.33 -13.47 19.78
N ASP A 208 -0.02 -12.40 20.48
CA ASP A 208 0.96 -11.48 21.08
C ASP A 208 1.77 -12.16 22.19
N HIS A 209 1.12 -13.01 22.99
CA HIS A 209 1.80 -13.80 24.02
C HIS A 209 2.83 -14.75 23.42
N GLU A 210 2.45 -15.53 22.40
CA GLU A 210 3.36 -16.48 21.74
C GLU A 210 4.48 -15.73 21.00
N ARG A 211 4.19 -14.59 20.35
CA ARG A 211 5.19 -13.72 19.73
C ARG A 211 6.24 -13.25 20.73
N ASN A 212 5.82 -12.74 21.89
CA ASN A 212 6.74 -12.30 22.95
C ASN A 212 7.59 -13.46 23.48
N LYS A 213 6.98 -14.62 23.71
CA LYS A 213 7.67 -15.84 24.14
C LYS A 213 8.71 -16.30 23.12
N ARG A 214 8.44 -16.22 21.81
CA ARG A 214 9.42 -16.56 20.77
C ARG A 214 10.61 -15.61 20.80
N PHE A 215 10.39 -14.31 21.00
CA PHE A 215 11.51 -13.38 21.15
C PHE A 215 12.40 -13.70 22.36
N ASP A 216 11.83 -14.13 23.50
CA ASP A 216 12.63 -14.56 24.66
C ASP A 216 13.46 -15.82 24.38
N GLN A 217 13.08 -16.58 23.35
CA GLN A 217 13.71 -17.85 22.94
C GLN A 217 14.64 -17.71 21.73
N ILE A 218 14.83 -16.50 21.19
CA ILE A 218 15.74 -16.22 20.07
C ILE A 218 17.04 -15.60 20.63
N PRO A 219 18.05 -16.42 20.99
CA PRO A 219 19.37 -15.91 21.31
C PRO A 219 20.11 -15.44 20.05
N TYR A 220 19.73 -15.94 18.87
CA TYR A 220 20.37 -15.66 17.59
C TYR A 220 19.34 -15.64 16.46
N GLY A 221 19.40 -14.60 15.63
CA GLY A 221 18.58 -14.45 14.43
C GLY A 221 18.95 -13.15 13.73
N PHE A 222 18.72 -13.06 12.43
CA PHE A 222 18.95 -11.84 11.66
C PHE A 222 17.95 -11.67 10.54
N ILE A 223 17.71 -10.41 10.17
CA ILE A 223 17.08 -10.02 8.92
C ILE A 223 17.98 -8.99 8.27
N ARG A 224 18.44 -9.29 7.05
CA ARG A 224 19.29 -8.42 6.24
C ARG A 224 18.47 -7.90 5.06
N ILE A 225 18.47 -6.59 4.89
CA ILE A 225 17.82 -5.90 3.77
C ILE A 225 18.89 -5.16 3.00
N GLU A 226 18.93 -5.39 1.69
CA GLU A 226 19.80 -4.70 0.75
C GLU A 226 18.94 -4.01 -0.32
N ILE A 227 19.29 -2.78 -0.65
CA ILE A 227 18.67 -2.02 -1.72
C ILE A 227 19.77 -1.49 -2.62
N GLU A 228 19.64 -1.72 -3.92
CA GLU A 228 20.60 -1.29 -4.92
C GLU A 228 19.89 -0.65 -6.10
N GLU A 229 20.42 0.48 -6.59
CA GLU A 229 20.00 1.02 -7.87
C GLU A 229 20.64 0.26 -9.03
N ILE A 230 19.79 -0.27 -9.91
CA ILE A 230 20.18 -1.08 -11.05
C ILE A 230 19.55 -0.54 -12.33
N VAL A 231 20.11 -0.92 -13.47
CA VAL A 231 19.42 -0.80 -14.76
C VAL A 231 18.78 -2.14 -15.09
N TYR A 232 17.46 -2.16 -15.22
CA TYR A 232 16.68 -3.32 -15.59
C TYR A 232 15.87 -3.03 -16.85
N GLN A 233 16.02 -3.87 -17.87
CA GLN A 233 15.37 -3.68 -19.18
C GLN A 233 15.56 -2.29 -19.80
N GLY A 234 16.71 -1.65 -19.53
CA GLY A 234 17.05 -0.32 -20.02
C GLY A 234 16.50 0.84 -19.17
N ASN A 235 15.73 0.56 -18.12
CA ASN A 235 15.16 1.56 -17.21
C ASN A 235 15.91 1.55 -15.87
N SER A 236 15.97 2.70 -15.18
CA SER A 236 16.43 2.69 -13.79
C SER A 236 15.42 1.96 -12.91
N SER A 237 15.89 1.16 -11.97
CA SER A 237 15.07 0.32 -11.10
C SER A 237 15.78 0.07 -9.77
N LEU A 238 15.03 -0.35 -8.75
CA LEU A 238 15.59 -0.80 -7.49
C LEU A 238 15.59 -2.32 -7.43
N LEU A 239 16.72 -2.89 -6.99
CA LEU A 239 16.83 -4.27 -6.61
C LEU A 239 16.81 -4.36 -5.08
N LEU A 240 15.74 -4.95 -4.57
CA LEU A 240 15.58 -5.27 -3.17
C LEU A 240 16.01 -6.70 -2.94
N ARG A 241 16.86 -6.94 -1.94
CA ARG A 241 17.17 -8.27 -1.44
C ARG A 241 16.86 -8.32 0.04
N LEU A 242 16.08 -9.30 0.46
CA LEU A 242 15.83 -9.56 1.87
C LEU A 242 16.20 -11.00 2.19
N GLU A 243 16.97 -11.19 3.25
CA GLU A 243 17.41 -12.50 3.74
C GLU A 243 17.14 -12.61 5.24
N ASP A 244 16.53 -13.72 5.66
CA ASP A 244 16.29 -14.02 7.06
C ASP A 244 16.99 -15.31 7.51
N SER A 245 17.27 -15.41 8.81
CA SER A 245 17.91 -16.60 9.40
C SER A 245 16.96 -17.79 9.60
N GLY A 246 15.65 -17.59 9.37
CA GLY A 246 14.61 -18.58 9.58
C GLY A 246 14.68 -19.76 8.62
N ARG A 247 13.88 -20.80 8.92
CA ARG A 247 13.86 -22.07 8.17
C ARG A 247 13.35 -21.95 6.73
N GLY A 248 12.79 -20.80 6.35
CA GLY A 248 12.16 -20.58 5.06
C GLY A 248 10.86 -21.37 4.86
N PHE A 249 10.43 -21.49 3.61
CA PHE A 249 9.16 -22.12 3.21
C PHE A 249 9.25 -22.68 1.79
N ASP A 250 8.28 -23.52 1.40
CA ASP A 250 8.16 -24.02 0.02
C ASP A 250 7.69 -22.91 -0.93
N HIS A 251 8.64 -22.06 -1.32
CA HIS A 251 8.40 -20.95 -2.23
C HIS A 251 8.09 -21.40 -3.66
N VAL A 252 8.50 -22.61 -4.06
CA VAL A 252 8.20 -23.15 -5.40
C VAL A 252 6.71 -23.49 -5.48
N GLY A 253 6.20 -24.23 -4.49
CA GLY A 253 4.77 -24.52 -4.36
C GLY A 253 3.93 -23.24 -4.32
N VAL A 254 4.24 -22.34 -3.37
CA VAL A 254 3.50 -21.08 -3.18
C VAL A 254 3.48 -20.21 -4.43
N LEU A 255 4.63 -19.98 -5.09
CA LEU A 255 4.68 -19.14 -6.30
C LEU A 255 3.97 -19.79 -7.50
N SER A 256 3.97 -21.13 -7.57
CA SER A 256 3.27 -21.88 -8.60
C SER A 256 1.76 -21.81 -8.42
N ASP A 257 1.27 -21.87 -7.18
CA ASP A 257 -0.15 -21.74 -6.85
C ASP A 257 -0.64 -20.32 -7.15
N ILE A 258 0.12 -19.29 -6.76
CA ILE A 258 -0.13 -17.89 -7.13
C ILE A 258 -0.16 -17.71 -8.65
N GLY A 259 0.70 -18.42 -9.40
CA GLY A 259 0.73 -18.38 -10.86
C GLY A 259 -0.45 -19.10 -11.53
N ARG A 260 -0.99 -20.15 -10.88
CA ARG A 260 -2.09 -20.98 -11.40
C ARG A 260 -3.48 -20.40 -11.11
N THR A 261 -3.64 -19.73 -9.97
CA THR A 261 -4.88 -19.00 -9.64
C THR A 261 -5.04 -17.72 -10.47
N GLY A 262 -4.02 -17.35 -11.25
CA GLY A 262 -4.05 -16.45 -12.42
C GLY A 262 -5.29 -15.58 -12.53
N GLY A 263 -5.37 -14.52 -11.72
CA GLY A 263 -6.37 -13.46 -11.85
C GLY A 263 -7.84 -13.90 -11.82
N LYS A 264 -8.16 -15.12 -11.36
CA LYS A 264 -9.54 -15.64 -11.30
C LYS A 264 -10.23 -15.47 -9.95
N GLU A 265 -9.61 -14.73 -9.04
CA GLU A 265 -10.30 -14.13 -7.89
C GLU A 265 -10.42 -12.62 -8.15
N GLN A 266 -11.22 -12.26 -9.16
CA GLN A 266 -11.71 -10.88 -9.27
C GLN A 266 -12.55 -10.62 -8.00
N GLY A 267 -12.04 -9.76 -7.10
CA GLY A 267 -12.72 -9.33 -5.88
C GLY A 267 -12.10 -9.79 -4.55
N VAL A 268 -10.94 -10.48 -4.52
CA VAL A 268 -10.24 -10.83 -3.26
C VAL A 268 -8.96 -10.00 -3.10
N CYS A 269 -8.87 -9.24 -2.01
CA CYS A 269 -7.68 -8.51 -1.56
C CYS A 269 -6.44 -9.42 -1.58
N LEU A 270 -5.47 -9.11 -2.44
CA LEU A 270 -4.18 -9.77 -2.38
C LEU A 270 -3.41 -9.26 -1.15
N LYS A 271 -3.10 -10.16 -0.21
CA LYS A 271 -2.25 -9.86 0.97
C LYS A 271 -0.95 -10.64 0.90
N GLY A 272 0.10 -10.13 1.54
CA GLY A 272 1.38 -10.85 1.63
C GLY A 272 2.12 -10.94 0.28
N ILE A 273 2.68 -12.11 -0.02
CA ILE A 273 3.52 -12.35 -1.21
C ILE A 273 2.80 -12.01 -2.54
N PRO A 274 1.52 -12.36 -2.76
CA PRO A 274 0.76 -11.93 -3.93
C PRO A 274 0.76 -10.41 -4.17
N LEU A 275 0.58 -9.60 -3.12
CA LEU A 275 0.61 -8.14 -3.22
C LEU A 275 1.99 -7.65 -3.68
N VAL A 276 3.04 -8.16 -3.04
CA VAL A 276 4.42 -7.81 -3.41
C VAL A 276 4.70 -8.16 -4.87
N ARG A 277 4.21 -9.30 -5.34
CA ARG A 277 4.35 -9.73 -6.74
C ARG A 277 3.70 -8.75 -7.72
N GLN A 278 2.55 -8.18 -7.37
CA GLN A 278 1.88 -7.17 -8.20
C GLN A 278 2.61 -5.82 -8.20
N LEU A 279 3.23 -5.45 -7.08
CA LEU A 279 3.96 -4.19 -6.93
C LEU A 279 5.37 -4.23 -7.52
N CYS A 280 5.88 -5.40 -7.90
CA CYS A 280 7.23 -5.59 -8.44
C CYS A 280 7.20 -5.99 -9.92
N GLN A 281 8.25 -5.64 -10.67
CA GLN A 281 8.48 -6.16 -12.03
C GLN A 281 8.94 -7.62 -12.02
N SER A 282 9.63 -8.01 -10.94
CA SER A 282 10.08 -9.38 -10.72
C SER A 282 10.13 -9.64 -9.23
N LEU A 283 9.78 -10.87 -8.83
CA LEU A 283 9.88 -11.37 -7.46
C LEU A 283 10.36 -12.81 -7.51
N HIS A 284 11.49 -13.07 -6.87
CA HIS A 284 12.11 -14.39 -6.87
C HIS A 284 12.59 -14.77 -5.48
N TYR A 285 12.12 -15.91 -5.00
CA TYR A 285 12.63 -16.51 -3.76
C TYR A 285 13.75 -17.51 -4.09
N GLN A 286 14.73 -17.59 -3.21
CA GLN A 286 15.93 -18.42 -3.34
C GLN A 286 16.20 -19.21 -2.06
N GLY A 287 17.15 -20.15 -2.17
CA GLY A 287 17.56 -20.99 -1.06
C GLY A 287 16.41 -21.87 -0.58
N ARG A 288 16.16 -21.86 0.74
CA ARG A 288 15.03 -22.56 1.34
C ARG A 288 13.76 -21.71 1.43
N GLY A 289 13.69 -20.62 0.67
CA GLY A 289 12.60 -19.62 0.75
C GLY A 289 12.85 -18.52 1.81
N ASN A 290 14.04 -18.44 2.38
CA ASN A 290 14.45 -17.41 3.35
C ASN A 290 15.21 -16.24 2.72
N ARG A 291 15.30 -16.21 1.38
CA ARG A 291 15.92 -15.13 0.62
C ARG A 291 14.98 -14.74 -0.51
N VAL A 292 14.74 -13.45 -0.66
CA VAL A 292 13.89 -12.88 -1.71
C VAL A 292 14.64 -11.78 -2.43
N GLU A 293 14.55 -11.78 -3.75
CA GLU A 293 15.02 -10.71 -4.63
C GLU A 293 13.81 -10.13 -5.37
N ALA A 294 13.59 -8.83 -5.27
CA ALA A 294 12.50 -8.12 -5.92
C ALA A 294 13.03 -6.95 -6.74
N ILE A 295 12.58 -6.82 -7.99
CA ILE A 295 12.91 -5.69 -8.86
C ILE A 295 11.71 -4.75 -8.90
N VAL A 296 11.94 -3.50 -8.55
CA VAL A 296 10.92 -2.46 -8.50
C VAL A 296 11.28 -1.38 -9.52
N GLY A 297 10.54 -1.37 -10.62
CA GLY A 297 10.74 -0.39 -11.69
C GLY A 297 10.25 1.00 -11.31
N GLY A 298 10.92 2.02 -11.85
CA GLY A 298 10.44 3.39 -11.76
C GLY A 298 9.19 3.65 -12.59
N GLN A 299 8.49 4.74 -12.27
CA GLN A 299 7.33 5.21 -13.04
C GLN A 299 7.74 5.76 -14.40
#